data_AF-A0A934ASA9-F1
#
_entry.id   AF-A0A934ASA9-F1
#
_cell.length_a   1.000
_cell.length_b   1.000
_cell.length_c   1.000
_cell.angle_alpha   90.00
_cell.angle_beta   90.00
_cell.angle_gamma   90.00
#
_symmetry.space_group_name_H-M   'P 1'
#
loop_
_entity.id
_entity.type
_entity.pdbx_description
1 polymer ?
#
loop_
_entity_poly.entity_id
_entity_poly.type
_entity_poly.pdbx_seq_one_letter_code
_entity_poly.pdbx_strand_id
1 'polypeptide(L)' 'SCRKPQPGMLIKARNDHGIDLKRSFVVGDKDVDMLLARAVGAKAILVKTGKAETSTHADAVVDGLADAVRTILAMSDG' A
#
# COMPACT_ATOMS: atom_id res chain seq x y z
N SER A 1 -0.46 -12.56 14.95
CA SER A 1 -1.08 -13.05 13.71
C SER A 1 -0.59 -12.18 12.54
N CYS A 2 -0.20 -12.79 11.41
CA CYS A 2 0.61 -12.15 10.36
C CYS A 2 0.01 -12.33 8.96
N ARG A 3 -1.32 -12.28 8.85
CA ARG A 3 -2.01 -12.37 7.56
C ARG A 3 -2.87 -11.14 7.35
N LYS A 4 -2.80 -10.56 6.16
CA LYS A 4 -3.63 -9.41 5.77
C LYS A 4 -5.12 -9.74 6.04
N PRO A 5 -5.92 -8.78 6.52
CA PRO A 5 -5.60 -7.35 6.66
C PRO A 5 -4.86 -7.00 7.96
N GLN A 6 -4.44 -7.96 8.79
CA GLN A 6 -3.79 -7.65 10.06
C GLN A 6 -2.39 -7.05 9.85
N PRO A 7 -2.07 -5.93 10.54
CA PRO A 7 -0.85 -5.15 10.28
C PRO A 7 0.44 -5.75 10.85
N GLY A 8 0.37 -6.93 11.50
CA GLY A 8 1.49 -7.52 12.22
C GLY A 8 2.79 -7.63 11.41
N MET A 9 2.69 -7.90 10.10
CA MET A 9 3.85 -7.94 9.20
C MET A 9 4.52 -6.57 9.02
N LEU A 10 3.74 -5.51 8.84
CA LEU A 10 4.26 -4.14 8.65
C LEU A 10 4.78 -3.56 9.96
N ILE A 11 4.10 -3.83 11.07
CA ILE A 11 4.56 -3.42 12.40
C ILE A 11 5.91 -4.09 12.73
N LYS A 12 6.06 -5.37 12.38
CA LYS A 12 7.34 -6.07 12.48
C LYS A 12 8.40 -5.39 11.61
N ALA A 13 8.10 -5.10 10.34
CA ALA A 13 9.04 -4.41 9.45
C ALA A 13 9.48 -3.03 9.98
N ARG A 14 8.57 -2.26 10.57
CA ARG A 14 8.90 -1.00 11.28
C ARG A 14 9.90 -1.25 12.41
N ASN A 15 9.66 -2.26 13.24
CA ASN A 15 10.50 -2.53 14.40
C ASN A 15 11.87 -3.08 13.99
N ASP A 16 11.93 -3.95 12.98
CA ASP A 16 13.15 -4.62 12.54
C ASP A 16 14.06 -3.70 11.69
N HIS A 17 13.45 -2.75 10.95
CA HIS A 17 14.17 -1.93 9.97
C HIS A 17 14.03 -0.41 10.17
N GLY A 18 13.34 0.05 11.21
CA GLY A 18 13.15 1.47 11.49
C GLY A 18 12.30 2.21 10.45
N ILE A 19 11.43 1.50 9.73
CA ILE A 19 10.62 2.06 8.63
C ILE A 19 9.51 2.98 9.17
N ASP A 20 9.44 4.21 8.70
CA ASP A 20 8.28 5.08 8.96
C ASP A 20 7.10 4.68 8.07
N LEU A 21 6.15 3.95 8.66
CA LEU A 21 4.97 3.46 7.96
C LEU A 21 4.06 4.58 7.44
N LYS A 22 4.02 5.76 8.07
CA LYS A 22 3.20 6.90 7.61
C LYS A 22 3.75 7.54 6.34
N ARG A 23 5.05 7.39 6.11
CA ARG A 23 5.75 7.84 4.89
C ARG A 23 5.94 6.70 3.89
N SER A 24 5.38 5.53 4.18
CA SER A 24 5.49 4.34 3.35
C SER A 24 4.27 4.16 2.46
N PHE A 25 4.44 3.31 1.45
CA PHE A 25 3.40 2.93 0.49
C PHE A 25 3.18 1.42 0.56
N VAL A 26 1.93 0.99 0.41
CA VAL A 26 1.57 -0.40 0.17
C VAL A 26 0.99 -0.49 -1.24
N VAL A 27 1.63 -1.29 -2.08
CA VAL A 27 1.20 -1.56 -3.46
C VAL A 27 0.67 -3.00 -3.51
N GLY A 28 -0.55 -3.18 -4.02
CA GLY A 28 -1.19 -4.49 -4.08
C GLY A 28 -2.35 -4.55 -5.08
N ASP A 29 -2.83 -5.74 -5.37
CA ASP A 29 -3.88 -6.01 -6.38
C ASP A 29 -5.24 -6.37 -5.76
N LYS A 30 -5.34 -6.31 -4.42
CA LYS A 30 -6.54 -6.68 -3.67
C LYS A 30 -6.91 -5.62 -2.64
N ASP A 31 -8.20 -5.51 -2.35
CA ASP A 31 -8.72 -4.58 -1.35
C ASP A 31 -8.13 -4.84 0.06
N VAL A 32 -7.79 -6.09 0.38
CA VAL A 32 -7.11 -6.44 1.65
C VAL A 32 -5.73 -5.81 1.80
N ASP A 33 -5.06 -5.45 0.70
CA ASP A 33 -3.80 -4.71 0.73
C ASP A 33 -4.04 -3.24 1.07
N MET A 34 -5.14 -2.67 0.58
CA MET A 34 -5.53 -1.29 0.84
C MET A 34 -5.95 -1.13 2.30
N LEU A 35 -6.76 -2.06 2.81
CA LEU A 35 -7.11 -2.12 4.23
C LEU A 35 -5.88 -2.26 5.14
N LEU A 36 -4.92 -3.09 4.75
CA LEU A 36 -3.66 -3.25 5.47
C LEU A 36 -2.88 -1.92 5.52
N ALA A 37 -2.81 -1.19 4.40
CA ALA A 37 -2.16 0.11 4.33
C ALA A 37 -2.80 1.12 5.29
N ARG A 38 -4.13 1.22 5.24
CA ARG A 38 -4.92 2.10 6.12
C ARG A 38 -4.71 1.76 7.59
N ALA A 39 -4.66 0.47 7.94
CA ALA A 39 -4.46 0.02 9.32
C ALA A 39 -3.13 0.48 9.94
N VAL A 40 -2.12 0.80 9.13
CA VAL A 40 -0.82 1.33 9.60
C VAL A 40 -0.57 2.80 9.24
N GLY A 41 -1.53 3.46 8.59
CA GLY A 41 -1.40 4.84 8.12
C GLY A 41 -0.50 5.01 6.90
N ALA A 42 -0.20 3.94 6.17
CA ALA A 42 0.54 4.01 4.90
C ALA A 42 -0.38 4.44 3.75
N LYS A 43 0.21 4.97 2.68
CA LYS A 43 -0.49 5.26 1.43
C LYS A 43 -0.82 3.97 0.68
N ALA A 44 -2.02 3.87 0.15
CA ALA A 44 -2.57 2.67 -0.48
C ALA A 44 -2.62 2.82 -2.01
N ILE A 45 -1.90 1.98 -2.77
CA ILE A 45 -1.92 1.99 -4.24
C ILE A 45 -2.42 0.64 -4.77
N LEU A 46 -3.57 0.65 -5.44
CA LEU A 46 -4.14 -0.51 -6.10
C LEU A 46 -3.61 -0.64 -7.53
N VAL A 47 -2.98 -1.76 -7.87
CA VAL A 47 -2.60 -2.09 -9.24
C VAL A 47 -3.66 -3.00 -9.88
N LYS A 48 -4.19 -2.62 -11.05
CA LYS A 48 -5.22 -3.36 -11.80
C LYS A 48 -4.67 -4.57 -12.58
N THR A 49 -3.69 -5.24 -11.99
CA THR A 49 -3.11 -6.50 -12.53
C THR A 49 -3.80 -7.74 -11.97
N GLY A 50 -4.59 -7.58 -10.91
CA GLY A 50 -5.41 -8.62 -10.29
C GLY A 50 -6.89 -8.51 -10.64
N LYS A 51 -7.76 -9.01 -9.75
CA LYS A 51 -9.23 -8.98 -9.97
C LYS A 51 -9.90 -7.67 -9.58
N ALA A 52 -9.22 -6.81 -8.83
CA ALA A 52 -9.79 -5.57 -8.32
C ALA A 52 -9.51 -4.43 -9.29
N GLU A 53 -10.57 -3.87 -9.84
CA GLU A 53 -10.52 -2.69 -10.74
C GLU A 53 -10.59 -1.36 -9.97
N THR A 54 -11.14 -1.38 -8.75
CA THR A 54 -11.31 -0.20 -7.90
C THR A 54 -11.33 -0.60 -6.42
N SER A 55 -11.07 0.37 -5.54
CA SER A 55 -11.19 0.24 -4.09
C SER A 55 -11.44 1.61 -3.48
N THR A 56 -12.41 1.71 -2.57
CA THR A 56 -12.65 2.93 -1.77
C THR A 56 -11.55 3.17 -0.72
N HIS A 57 -10.68 2.18 -0.49
CA HIS A 57 -9.60 2.25 0.47
C HIS A 57 -8.27 2.68 -0.16
N ALA A 58 -8.18 2.69 -1.50
CA ALA A 58 -6.99 3.12 -2.23
C ALA A 58 -6.88 4.65 -2.26
N ASP A 59 -5.65 5.16 -2.14
CA ASP A 59 -5.31 6.57 -2.43
C ASP A 59 -5.04 6.78 -3.93
N ALA A 60 -4.63 5.73 -4.65
CA ALA A 60 -4.51 5.73 -6.09
C ALA A 60 -4.82 4.34 -6.67
N VAL A 61 -5.40 4.32 -7.88
CA VAL A 61 -5.63 3.11 -8.68
C VAL A 61 -4.88 3.27 -10.00
N VAL A 62 -4.05 2.30 -10.35
CA VAL A 62 -3.14 2.38 -11.50
C VAL A 62 -3.16 1.08 -12.31
N ASP A 63 -2.78 1.15 -13.59
CA ASP A 63 -2.84 -0.01 -14.50
C ASP A 63 -1.78 -1.08 -14.20
N GLY A 64 -0.64 -0.70 -13.64
CA GLY A 64 0.41 -1.66 -13.31
C GLY A 64 1.53 -1.09 -12.44
N LEU A 65 2.55 -1.92 -12.21
CA LEU A 65 3.66 -1.57 -11.32
C LEU A 65 4.46 -0.36 -11.84
N ALA A 66 4.64 -0.23 -13.15
CA ALA A 66 5.34 0.91 -13.73
C ALA A 66 4.60 2.24 -13.43
N ASP A 67 3.27 2.24 -13.48
CA ASP A 67 2.45 3.39 -13.10
C ASP A 67 2.48 3.63 -11.59
N ALA A 68 2.49 2.57 -10.78
CA ALA A 68 2.64 2.70 -9.33
C ALA A 68 3.96 3.42 -8.97
N VAL A 69 5.07 3.10 -9.63
CA VAL A 69 6.35 3.78 -9.43
C VAL A 69 6.24 5.26 -9.80
N ARG A 70 5.65 5.59 -10.96
CA ARG A 70 5.43 6.98 -11.38
C ARG A 70 4.60 7.76 -10.36
N THR A 71 3.52 7.16 -9.87
CA THR A 71 2.65 7.75 -8.84
C THR A 71 3.40 7.97 -7.53
N ILE A 72 4.21 7.01 -7.08
CA ILE A 72 5.01 7.15 -5.85
C ILE A 72 5.96 8.34 -5.96
N LEU A 73 6.70 8.45 -7.07
CA LEU A 73 7.62 9.56 -7.30
C LEU A 73 6.88 10.90 -7.26
N ALA A 74 5.77 11.03 -8.00
CA ALA A 74 4.96 12.25 -8.00
C ALA A 74 4.36 12.59 -6.62
N MET A 75 4.05 11.61 -5.78
CA MET A 75 3.52 11.80 -4.42
C MET A 75 4.59 12.09 -3.37
N SER A 76 5.86 11.92 -3.71
CA SER A 76 7.01 12.15 -2.83
C SER A 76 7.67 13.51 -3.04
N ASP A 77 7.43 14.14 -4.20
CA ASP A 77 7.98 15.44 -4.58
C ASP A 77 7.16 16.64 -4.05
N GLY A 78 6.25 16.41 -3.10
CA GLY A 78 5.34 17.42 -2.51
C GLY A 78 5.43 17.54 -1.00
#